data_AF-A0A0B6Y0I9-F1
#
_entry.id   AF-A0A0B6Y0I9-F1
#
_cell.length_a   1.000
_cell.length_b   1.000
_cell.length_c   1.000
_cell.angle_alpha   90.00
_cell.angle_beta   90.00
_cell.angle_gamma   90.00
#
_symmetry.space_group_name_H-M   'P 1'
#
loop_
_entity.id
_entity.type
_entity.pdbx_description
1 polymer ?
#
loop_
_entity_poly.entity_id
_entity_poly.type
_entity_poly.pdbx_seq_one_letter_code
_entity_poly.pdbx_strand_id
1 'polypeptide(L)'
;MAELLSVQVHIPAHLGQFLKRETKRLLPDNVSKEQSANSHLAKHKPVDIKFTNLSYFVKEGHNNKGNKAILKNITGKFMPGELTAIMGPSGAGKSSLMNILAGYRTRNVT
;
A
#
# COMPACT_ATOMS: atom_id res chain seq x y z
N MET A 1 4.57 22.06 -4.93
CA MET A 1 5.34 21.08 -4.14
C MET A 1 4.33 20.14 -3.50
N ALA A 2 4.36 18.84 -3.81
CA ALA A 2 3.48 17.86 -3.18
C ALA A 2 4.30 17.08 -2.16
N GLU A 3 4.11 17.37 -0.88
CA GLU A 3 4.74 16.59 0.19
C GLU A 3 3.84 15.40 0.52
N LEU A 4 4.36 14.20 0.29
CA LEU A 4 3.81 12.97 0.83
C LEU A 4 4.25 12.89 2.29
N LEU A 5 3.31 13.13 3.21
CA LEU A 5 3.52 12.84 4.63
C LEU A 5 3.10 11.39 4.87
N SER A 6 4.08 10.49 5.01
CA SER A 6 3.82 9.13 5.49
C SER A 6 3.65 9.17 7.01
N VAL A 7 2.49 8.76 7.53
CA VAL A 7 2.33 8.45 8.95
C VAL A 7 2.39 6.94 9.09
N GLN A 8 3.50 6.43 9.61
CA GLN A 8 3.65 5.01 9.91
C GLN A 8 3.17 4.76 11.33
N VAL A 9 2.08 3.99 11.48
CA VAL A 9 1.61 3.55 12.79
C VAL A 9 2.30 2.22 13.09
N HIS A 10 3.30 2.25 13.97
CA HIS A 10 3.92 1.02 14.44
C HIS A 10 2.92 0.24 15.29
N ILE A 11 2.41 -0.87 14.73
CA ILE A 11 1.61 -1.82 15.49
C ILE A 11 2.54 -2.94 15.96
N PRO A 12 2.82 -3.03 17.27
CA PRO A 12 3.70 -4.06 17.81
C PRO A 12 3.10 -5.45 17.56
N ALA A 13 3.97 -6.45 17.36
CA ALA A 13 3.61 -7.83 17.00
C ALA A 13 2.55 -8.49 17.92
N HIS A 14 2.37 -7.98 19.14
CA HIS A 14 1.35 -8.45 20.07
C HIS A 14 -0.09 -8.04 19.68
N LEU A 15 -0.30 -6.96 18.92
CA LEU A 15 -1.65 -6.56 18.49
C LEU A 15 -2.18 -7.46 17.37
N GLY A 16 -1.30 -8.12 16.61
CA GLY A 16 -1.70 -9.20 15.70
C GLY A 16 -2.40 -10.34 16.44
N GLN A 17 -2.00 -10.60 17.70
CA GLN A 17 -2.69 -11.57 18.56
C GLN A 17 -4.03 -11.04 19.06
N PHE A 18 -4.14 -9.74 19.29
CA PHE A 18 -5.39 -9.08 19.68
C PHE A 18 -6.43 -9.12 18.55
N LEU A 19 -6.07 -8.74 17.32
CA LEU A 19 -6.98 -8.79 16.16
C LEU A 19 -7.41 -10.23 15.82
N LYS A 20 -6.50 -11.20 15.97
CA LYS A 20 -6.80 -12.63 15.79
C LYS A 20 -7.74 -13.18 16.89
N ARG A 21 -7.69 -12.62 18.10
CA ARG A 21 -8.62 -12.95 19.19
C ARG A 21 -10.00 -12.34 18.97
N GLU A 22 -10.07 -11.09 18.49
CA GLU A 22 -11.34 -10.39 18.28
C GLU A 22 -12.13 -10.95 17.10
N THR A 23 -11.45 -11.26 15.99
CA THR A 23 -12.07 -11.95 14.83
C THR A 23 -12.64 -13.32 15.21
N LYS A 24 -11.99 -14.06 16.12
CA LYS A 24 -12.48 -15.37 16.60
C LYS A 24 -13.70 -15.27 17.52
N ARG A 25 -13.94 -14.11 18.16
CA ARG A 25 -15.11 -13.86 19.01
C ARG A 25 -16.34 -13.39 18.24
N LEU A 26 -16.14 -12.81 17.06
CA LEU A 26 -17.19 -12.15 16.28
C LEU A 26 -17.71 -12.98 15.09
N LEU A 27 -17.14 -14.17 14.84
CA LEU A 27 -17.61 -15.09 13.80
C LEU A 27 -18.51 -16.17 14.43
N PRO A 28 -19.82 -16.24 14.12
CA PRO A 28 -20.68 -17.33 14.56
C PRO A 28 -20.24 -18.66 13.90
N ASP A 29 -20.41 -19.77 14.62
CA ASP A 29 -19.93 -21.13 14.25
C ASP A 29 -20.44 -21.67 12.88
N ASN A 30 -21.35 -20.95 12.21
CA ASN A 30 -21.94 -21.33 10.92
C ASN A 30 -21.25 -20.73 9.68
N VAL A 31 -20.12 -20.03 9.80
CA VAL A 31 -19.33 -19.56 8.64
C VAL A 31 -18.37 -20.64 8.15
N SER A 32 -18.89 -21.81 7.78
CA SER A 32 -18.10 -22.91 7.17
C SER A 32 -18.07 -22.86 5.64
N LYS A 33 -18.77 -21.92 5.00
CA LYS A 33 -18.77 -21.75 3.53
C LYS A 33 -17.98 -20.55 2.98
N GLU A 34 -17.60 -19.59 3.82
CA GLU A 34 -16.86 -18.38 3.39
C GLU A 34 -15.36 -18.44 3.72
N GLN A 35 -14.89 -19.54 4.30
CA GLN A 35 -13.48 -19.75 4.65
C GLN A 35 -12.58 -20.10 3.45
N SER A 36 -13.14 -20.49 2.30
CA SER A 36 -12.34 -20.75 1.10
C SER A 36 -11.79 -19.47 0.44
N ALA A 37 -12.45 -18.31 0.62
CA ALA A 37 -11.99 -17.06 0.02
C ALA A 37 -10.76 -16.44 0.73
N ASN A 38 -10.62 -16.70 2.04
CA ASN A 38 -9.50 -16.16 2.84
C ASN A 38 -8.38 -17.18 3.10
N SER A 39 -8.54 -18.45 2.69
CA SER A 39 -7.47 -19.46 2.77
C SER A 39 -6.27 -19.16 1.85
N HIS A 40 -6.48 -18.33 0.82
CA HIS A 40 -5.43 -17.90 -0.12
C HIS A 40 -4.53 -16.79 0.45
N LEU A 41 -4.99 -16.05 1.47
CA LEU A 41 -4.20 -15.03 2.16
C LEU A 41 -3.19 -15.64 3.15
N ALA A 42 -3.38 -16.91 3.53
CA ALA A 42 -2.71 -17.55 4.66
C ALA A 42 -1.44 -18.37 4.31
N LYS A 43 -0.93 -18.32 3.06
CA LYS A 43 0.20 -19.19 2.64
C LYS A 43 1.40 -18.47 2.02
N HIS A 44 1.41 -17.15 1.98
CA HIS A 44 2.57 -16.44 1.44
C HIS A 44 3.59 -16.17 2.54
N LYS A 45 4.87 -16.46 2.25
CA LYS A 45 5.97 -16.06 3.14
C LYS A 45 5.87 -14.55 3.37
N PRO A 46 6.12 -14.05 4.58
CA PRO A 46 6.24 -12.61 4.82
C PRO A 46 7.21 -11.97 3.82
N VAL A 47 6.80 -10.89 3.16
CA VAL A 47 7.61 -10.14 2.20
C VAL A 47 7.68 -8.69 2.67
N ASP A 48 8.88 -8.11 2.63
CA ASP A 48 9.11 -6.68 2.74
C ASP A 48 9.01 -6.02 1.37
N ILE A 49 8.39 -4.85 1.31
CA ILE A 49 8.32 -4.03 0.09
C ILE A 49 9.26 -2.86 0.29
N LYS A 50 10.26 -2.69 -0.59
CA LYS A 50 11.19 -1.56 -0.56
C LYS A 50 11.20 -0.84 -1.91
N PHE A 51 11.18 0.48 -1.87
CA PHE A 51 11.34 1.34 -3.04
C PHE A 51 12.37 2.42 -2.73
N THR A 52 13.21 2.77 -3.71
CA THR A 52 14.30 3.75 -3.55
C THR A 52 14.31 4.66 -4.75
N ASN A 53 14.36 5.97 -4.50
CA ASN A 53 14.39 7.03 -5.52
C ASN A 53 13.28 6.91 -6.58
N LEU A 54 12.13 6.36 -6.20
CA LEU A 54 11.03 6.10 -7.10
C LEU A 54 10.43 7.42 -7.59
N SER A 55 10.36 7.58 -8.91
CA SER A 55 9.73 8.72 -9.56
C SER A 55 8.70 8.25 -10.58
N TYR A 56 7.62 9.02 -10.72
CA TYR A 56 6.53 8.70 -11.63
C TYR A 56 6.04 9.94 -12.36
N PHE A 57 5.93 9.83 -13.69
CA PHE A 57 5.58 10.93 -14.58
C PHE A 57 4.39 10.58 -15.46
N VAL A 58 3.50 11.55 -15.68
CA VAL A 58 2.38 11.45 -16.61
C VAL A 58 2.51 12.50 -17.71
N LYS A 59 2.04 12.19 -18.91
CA LYS A 59 1.95 13.17 -19.99
C LYS A 59 0.77 14.11 -19.71
N GLU A 60 1.00 15.42 -19.75
CA GLU A 60 -0.10 16.39 -19.66
C GLU A 60 -0.82 16.50 -21.01
N GLY A 61 -2.14 16.23 -21.02
CA GLY A 61 -2.99 16.32 -22.21
C GLY A 61 -3.49 17.75 -22.49
N HIS A 62 -3.74 18.04 -23.77
CA HIS A 62 -4.22 19.28 -24.41
C HIS A 62 -3.19 20.36 -24.80
N ASN A 63 -2.04 20.50 -24.13
CA ASN A 63 -1.14 21.64 -24.41
C ASN A 63 0.34 21.31 -24.71
N ASN A 64 0.72 20.03 -24.90
CA ASN A 64 2.11 19.63 -25.19
C ASN A 64 3.16 20.16 -24.17
N LYS A 65 2.76 20.50 -22.93
CA LYS A 65 3.65 21.11 -21.91
C LYS A 65 4.50 20.11 -21.13
N GLY A 66 4.82 18.96 -21.74
CA GLY A 66 5.78 18.00 -21.20
C GLY A 66 5.24 17.04 -20.14
N ASN A 67 6.15 16.47 -19.36
CA ASN A 67 5.86 15.44 -18.37
C ASN A 67 5.59 16.08 -17.01
N LYS A 68 4.43 15.78 -16.42
CA LYS A 68 4.10 16.13 -15.04
C LYS A 68 4.60 15.04 -14.09
N ALA A 69 5.47 15.42 -13.17
CA ALA A 69 5.88 14.55 -12.08
C ALA A 69 4.75 14.42 -11.03
N ILE A 70 4.32 13.18 -10.79
CA ILE A 70 3.35 12.82 -9.75
C ILE A 70 4.07 12.41 -8.47
N LEU A 71 5.13 11.59 -8.59
CA LEU A 71 6.00 11.18 -7.50
C LEU A 71 7.43 11.60 -7.86
N LYS A 72 8.19 12.12 -6.89
CA LYS A 72 9.55 12.64 -7.10
C LYS A 72 10.50 12.05 -6.06
N ASN A 73 11.40 11.17 -6.49
CA ASN A 73 12.49 10.60 -5.69
C ASN A 73 12.05 10.09 -4.31
N ILE A 74 10.93 9.36 -4.25
CA ILE A 74 10.44 8.85 -2.97
C ILE A 74 11.14 7.52 -2.63
N THR A 75 11.48 7.37 -1.36
CA THR A 75 12.12 6.17 -0.80
C THR A 75 11.34 5.71 0.41
N GLY A 76 11.16 4.42 0.58
CA GLY A 76 10.42 3.86 1.69
C GLY A 76 10.46 2.34 1.74
N LYS A 77 9.96 1.79 2.85
CA LYS A 77 9.83 0.35 3.06
C LYS A 77 8.54 0.04 3.82
N PHE A 78 7.91 -1.08 3.50
CA PHE A 78 6.79 -1.65 4.23
C PHE A 78 7.19 -3.03 4.73
N MET A 79 7.21 -3.19 6.06
CA MET A 79 7.59 -4.45 6.68
C MET A 79 6.35 -5.33 6.89
N PRO A 80 6.48 -6.66 6.73
CA PRO A 80 5.38 -7.54 7.05
C PRO A 80 5.02 -7.45 8.54
N GLY A 81 3.72 -7.46 8.84
CA GLY A 81 3.22 -7.35 10.21
C GLY A 81 3.05 -5.92 10.72
N GLU A 82 3.39 -4.90 9.93
CA GLU A 82 3.15 -3.49 10.27
C GLU A 82 1.92 -2.94 9.54
N LEU A 83 1.11 -2.13 10.24
CA LEU A 83 0.04 -1.35 9.60
C LEU A 83 0.63 -0.01 9.13
N THR A 84 0.83 0.12 7.82
CA THR A 84 1.31 1.38 7.24
C THR A 84 0.16 2.17 6.64
N ALA A 85 0.09 3.48 6.94
CA ALA A 85 -0.85 4.40 6.32
C ALA A 85 -0.12 5.38 5.39
N ILE A 86 -0.65 5.56 4.18
CA ILE A 86 -0.17 6.57 3.24
C ILE A 86 -1.15 7.74 3.29
N MET A 87 -0.69 8.91 3.75
CA MET A 87 -1.51 10.08 3.99
C MET A 87 -1.06 11.26 3.12
N GLY A 88 -1.91 12.28 3.02
CA GLY A 88 -1.66 13.48 2.23
C GLY A 88 -2.91 13.99 1.49
N PRO A 89 -2.87 15.22 0.94
CA PRO A 89 -4.01 15.84 0.27
C PRO A 89 -4.43 15.08 -1.00
N SER A 90 -5.63 15.38 -1.50
CA SER A 90 -6.08 14.86 -2.81
C SER A 90 -5.09 15.28 -3.91
N GLY A 91 -4.78 14.36 -4.83
CA GLY A 91 -3.79 14.61 -5.90
C GLY A 91 -2.32 14.46 -5.51
N ALA A 92 -1.97 14.17 -4.25
CA ALA A 92 -0.58 13.96 -3.81
C ALA A 92 0.11 12.69 -4.37
N GLY A 93 -0.61 11.83 -5.09
CA GLY A 93 -0.05 10.62 -5.70
C GLY A 93 -0.15 9.34 -4.86
N LYS A 94 -0.91 9.32 -3.76
CA LYS A 94 -1.08 8.13 -2.87
C LYS A 94 -1.53 6.87 -3.63
N SER A 95 -2.64 6.96 -4.36
CA SER A 95 -3.14 5.84 -5.17
C SER A 95 -2.20 5.52 -6.34
N SER A 96 -1.46 6.52 -6.85
CA SER A 96 -0.44 6.30 -7.88
C SER A 96 0.71 5.46 -7.33
N LEU A 97 1.21 5.75 -6.12
CA LEU A 97 2.21 4.94 -5.43
C LEU A 97 1.73 3.50 -5.24
N MET A 98 0.50 3.32 -4.71
CA MET A 98 -0.08 1.99 -4.52
C MET A 98 -0.19 1.20 -5.83
N ASN A 99 -0.61 1.85 -6.92
CA ASN A 99 -0.70 1.20 -8.23
C ASN A 99 0.66 0.81 -8.80
N ILE A 100 1.73 1.56 -8.51
CA ILE A 100 3.09 1.21 -8.93
C ILE A 100 3.58 0.01 -8.14
N LEU A 101 3.41 0.01 -6.81
CA LEU A 101 3.84 -1.10 -5.95
C LEU A 101 3.05 -2.40 -6.23
N ALA A 102 1.77 -2.28 -6.61
CA ALA A 102 0.95 -3.42 -7.02
C ALA A 102 1.25 -3.92 -8.44
N GLY A 103 2.12 -3.25 -9.20
CA GLY A 103 2.44 -3.61 -10.58
C GLY A 103 1.39 -3.18 -11.62
N TYR A 104 0.33 -2.47 -11.22
CA TYR A 104 -0.67 -1.92 -12.14
C TYR A 104 -0.16 -0.72 -12.96
N ARG A 105 0.93 -0.09 -12.52
CA ARG A 105 1.61 0.99 -13.24
C ARG A 105 3.10 0.71 -13.36
N THR A 106 3.55 0.46 -14.59
CA THR A 106 4.95 0.16 -14.91
C THR A 106 5.56 1.11 -15.94
N ARG A 107 4.74 1.92 -16.63
CA ARG A 107 5.19 2.90 -17.63
C ARG A 107 5.52 4.24 -16.98
N ASN A 108 6.58 4.89 -17.45
CA ASN A 108 7.04 6.20 -16.96
C ASN A 108 7.34 6.22 -15.44
N VAL A 109 7.77 5.08 -14.91
CA VAL A 109 8.28 4.88 -13.55
C VAL A 109 9.78 4.67 -13.65
N THR A 110 10.55 5.31 -12.79
CA THR A 110 12.01 5.19 -12.69
C THR A 110 12.42 4.97 -11.25
#